data_AF-A0A2V6RPD7-F1
#
_entry.id   AF-A0A2V6RPD7-F1
#
_cell.length_a   1.000
_cell.length_b   1.000
_cell.length_c   1.000
_cell.angle_alpha   90.00
_cell.angle_beta   90.00
_cell.angle_gamma   90.00
#
_symmetry.space_group_name_H-M   'P 1'
#
loop_
_entity.id
_entity.type
_entity.pdbx_description
1 polymer ?
#
loop_
_entity_poly.entity_id
_entity_poly.type
_entity_poly.pdbx_seq_one_letter_code
_entity_poly.pdbx_strand_id
1 'polypeptide(L)'
;MIGQVVGQARPPIAAAHLRKDAWWALPLTVVVVLTAFVVYSTWAAFPLILQNFHRYAWYVALIFIVFLTWDAILAFRFPDGFGIGVGTLVMWINVILLAGYTFSCHSCRHVCGGHVDIFSKAPRRYTLWHVVSRLNEHHPTFAWLSLVFVGLTDLYIRLVSMGVIRDLRIL
;
A
#
# COMPACT_ATOMS: atom_id res chain seq x y z
N MET A 1 40.72 61.81 -45.52
CA MET A 1 41.09 61.84 -44.10
C MET A 1 40.54 60.60 -43.43
N ILE A 2 41.36 59.56 -43.31
CA ILE A 2 41.04 58.33 -42.55
C ILE A 2 42.22 58.13 -41.62
N GLY A 3 41.98 58.20 -40.31
CA GLY A 3 43.02 57.96 -39.32
C GLY A 3 42.49 58.07 -37.90
N GLN A 4 42.78 57.01 -37.12
CA GLN A 4 42.67 56.93 -35.65
C GLN A 4 41.29 56.54 -35.06
N VAL A 5 40.94 55.26 -35.14
CA VAL A 5 40.04 54.64 -34.11
C VAL A 5 40.66 53.38 -33.48
N VAL A 6 41.91 53.05 -33.80
CA VAL A 6 42.63 51.92 -33.17
C VAL A 6 43.58 52.52 -32.13
N GLY A 7 43.14 52.63 -30.88
CA GLY A 7 44.01 53.11 -29.79
C GLY A 7 43.35 53.78 -28.57
N GLN A 8 42.02 53.98 -28.56
CA GLN A 8 41.33 54.52 -27.38
C GLN A 8 41.28 53.47 -26.27
N ALA A 9 41.91 53.76 -25.12
CA ALA A 9 41.85 52.92 -23.93
C ALA A 9 40.42 52.90 -23.38
N ARG A 10 39.91 51.71 -22.99
CA ARG A 10 38.57 51.57 -22.42
C ARG A 10 38.44 52.48 -21.18
N PRO A 11 37.42 53.36 -21.11
CA PRO A 11 37.27 54.27 -19.97
C PRO A 11 37.16 53.48 -18.65
N PRO A 12 37.80 53.96 -17.57
CA PRO A 12 37.79 53.26 -16.29
C PRO A 12 36.37 53.16 -15.75
N ILE A 13 35.99 51.97 -15.28
CA ILE A 13 34.67 51.75 -14.69
C ILE A 13 34.66 52.41 -13.31
N ALA A 14 34.00 53.55 -13.18
CA ALA A 14 33.99 54.37 -11.96
C ALA A 14 33.30 53.69 -10.75
N ALA A 15 32.55 52.60 -10.96
CA ALA A 15 31.86 51.85 -9.90
C ALA A 15 31.92 50.35 -10.19
N ALA A 16 32.15 49.51 -9.16
CA ALA A 16 32.32 48.06 -9.32
C ALA A 16 31.13 47.32 -9.99
N HIS A 17 29.92 47.88 -9.94
CA HIS A 17 28.73 47.37 -10.62
C HIS A 17 27.71 48.49 -10.87
N LEU A 18 27.25 48.64 -12.13
CA LEU A 18 26.31 49.69 -12.57
C LEU A 18 24.82 49.31 -12.40
N ARG A 19 24.56 48.06 -12.00
CA ARG A 19 23.21 47.46 -12.01
C ARG A 19 22.48 47.71 -10.69
N LYS A 20 21.32 48.38 -10.73
CA LYS A 20 20.50 48.73 -9.55
C LYS A 20 19.14 48.01 -9.48
N ASP A 21 18.79 47.21 -10.48
CA ASP A 21 17.56 46.42 -10.53
C ASP A 21 17.68 45.09 -9.76
N ALA A 22 16.53 44.54 -9.36
CA ALA A 22 16.43 43.24 -8.68
C ALA A 22 16.62 42.07 -9.65
N TRP A 23 17.77 42.00 -10.29
CA TRP A 23 18.11 41.00 -11.30
C TRP A 23 18.01 39.55 -10.80
N TRP A 24 18.10 39.35 -9.49
CA TRP A 24 17.99 38.06 -8.81
C TRP A 24 16.54 37.60 -8.63
N ALA A 25 15.54 38.49 -8.74
CA ALA A 25 14.14 38.17 -8.47
C ALA A 25 13.60 37.11 -9.44
N LEU A 26 13.92 37.25 -10.73
CA LEU A 26 13.52 36.29 -11.76
C LEU A 26 14.17 34.91 -11.54
N PRO A 27 15.51 34.79 -11.42
CA PRO A 27 16.16 33.53 -11.05
C PRO A 27 15.62 32.90 -9.77
N LEU A 28 15.42 33.70 -8.71
CA LEU A 28 14.89 33.22 -7.44
C LEU A 28 13.47 32.67 -7.61
N THR A 29 12.61 33.37 -8.35
CA THR A 29 11.24 32.94 -8.62
C THR A 29 11.22 31.59 -9.33
N VAL A 30 12.08 31.40 -10.34
CA VAL A 30 12.21 30.13 -11.06
C VAL A 30 12.65 29.02 -10.09
N VAL A 31 13.67 29.26 -9.28
CA VAL A 31 14.15 28.28 -8.30
C VAL A 31 13.03 27.90 -7.33
N VAL A 32 12.33 28.88 -6.75
CA VAL A 32 11.24 28.64 -5.79
C VAL A 32 10.11 27.81 -6.42
N VAL A 33 9.66 28.18 -7.62
CA VAL A 33 8.57 27.46 -8.32
C VAL A 33 9.00 26.04 -8.67
N LEU A 34 10.21 25.85 -9.20
CA LEU A 34 10.69 24.52 -9.55
C LEU A 34 10.91 23.64 -8.32
N THR A 35 11.46 24.18 -7.23
CA THR A 35 11.58 23.44 -5.97
C THR A 35 10.22 23.05 -5.41
N ALA A 36 9.25 23.96 -5.40
CA ALA A 36 7.88 23.65 -4.97
C ALA A 36 7.25 22.55 -5.83
N PHE A 37 7.43 22.60 -7.15
CA PHE A 37 6.98 21.56 -8.06
C PHE A 37 7.63 20.20 -7.78
N VAL A 38 8.95 20.15 -7.59
CA VAL A 38 9.67 18.91 -7.27
C VAL A 38 9.19 18.31 -5.95
N VAL A 39 9.05 19.13 -4.92
CA VAL A 39 8.54 18.67 -3.61
C VAL A 39 7.12 18.13 -3.74
N TYR A 40 6.23 18.88 -4.39
CA TYR A 40 4.84 18.48 -4.55
C TYR A 40 4.70 17.20 -5.40
N SER A 41 5.40 17.13 -6.54
CA SER A 41 5.34 15.96 -7.43
C SER A 41 5.92 14.72 -6.75
N THR A 42 6.98 14.86 -5.95
CA THR A 42 7.55 13.74 -5.18
C THR A 42 6.56 13.25 -4.13
N TRP A 43 5.93 14.16 -3.38
CA TRP A 43 4.91 13.81 -2.39
C TRP A 43 3.68 13.15 -3.05
N ALA A 44 3.20 13.68 -4.16
CA ALA A 44 2.06 13.14 -4.89
C ALA A 44 2.36 11.78 -5.56
N ALA A 45 3.62 11.52 -5.94
CA ALA A 45 4.05 10.24 -6.50
C ALA A 45 4.27 9.16 -5.43
N PHE A 46 4.57 9.54 -4.18
CA PHE A 46 4.85 8.60 -3.10
C PHE A 46 3.76 7.52 -2.88
N PRO A 47 2.44 7.85 -2.87
CA PRO A 47 1.38 6.85 -2.80
C PRO A 47 1.43 5.80 -3.92
N LEU A 48 1.90 6.16 -5.12
CA LEU A 48 2.01 5.22 -6.23
C LEU A 48 3.12 4.18 -5.99
N ILE A 49 4.20 4.59 -5.32
CA ILE A 49 5.28 3.68 -4.89
C ILE A 49 4.72 2.68 -3.86
N LEU A 50 3.95 3.16 -2.89
CA LEU A 50 3.30 2.30 -1.90
C LEU A 50 2.28 1.34 -2.54
N GLN A 51 1.52 1.79 -3.54
CA GLN A 51 0.61 0.90 -4.30
C GLN A 51 1.37 -0.18 -5.07
N ASN A 52 2.54 0.15 -5.63
CA ASN A 52 3.40 -0.86 -6.26
C ASN A 52 3.96 -1.84 -5.23
N PHE A 53 4.39 -1.37 -4.05
CA PHE A 53 4.79 -2.25 -2.97
C PHE A 53 3.65 -3.16 -2.50
N HIS A 54 2.43 -2.63 -2.36
CA HIS A 54 1.25 -3.39 -1.96
C HIS A 54 0.96 -4.56 -2.92
N ARG A 55 1.24 -4.39 -4.22
CA ARG A 55 1.18 -5.47 -5.23
C ARG A 55 2.06 -6.66 -4.86
N TYR A 56 3.28 -6.41 -4.39
CA TYR A 56 4.21 -7.47 -3.99
C TYR A 56 3.89 -8.01 -2.59
N ALA A 57 3.49 -7.14 -1.66
CA ALA A 57 3.10 -7.52 -0.30
C ALA A 57 1.93 -8.52 -0.28
N TRP A 58 1.03 -8.47 -1.27
CA TRP A 58 -0.06 -9.44 -1.40
C TRP A 58 0.42 -10.90 -1.50
N TYR A 59 1.52 -11.17 -2.21
CA TYR A 59 2.07 -12.53 -2.30
C TYR A 59 2.58 -13.04 -0.96
N VAL A 60 3.20 -12.15 -0.16
CA VAL A 60 3.63 -12.46 1.19
C VAL A 60 2.42 -12.70 2.10
N ALA A 61 1.38 -11.86 1.98
CA ALA A 61 0.14 -12.04 2.72
C ALA A 61 -0.52 -13.40 2.44
N LEU A 62 -0.49 -13.90 1.20
CA LEU A 62 -0.98 -15.25 0.89
C LEU A 62 -0.24 -16.35 1.65
N ILE A 63 1.07 -16.23 1.84
CA ILE A 63 1.86 -17.19 2.63
C ILE A 63 1.36 -17.22 4.07
N PHE A 64 1.13 -16.04 4.67
CA PHE A 64 0.57 -15.95 6.02
C PHE A 64 -0.85 -16.53 6.10
N ILE A 65 -1.71 -16.29 5.11
CA ILE A 65 -3.05 -16.91 5.07
C ILE A 65 -2.96 -18.44 5.03
N VAL A 66 -2.01 -19.00 4.27
CA VAL A 66 -1.80 -20.47 4.25
C VAL A 66 -1.37 -20.98 5.62
N PHE A 67 -0.43 -20.31 6.30
CA PHE A 67 0.00 -20.71 7.65
C PHE A 67 -1.13 -20.59 8.67
N LEU A 68 -1.88 -19.49 8.68
CA LEU A 68 -3.02 -19.31 9.58
C LEU A 68 -4.13 -20.33 9.30
N THR A 69 -4.32 -20.71 8.04
CA THR A 69 -5.28 -21.77 7.68
C THR A 69 -4.79 -23.12 8.20
N TRP A 70 -3.49 -23.40 8.11
CA TRP A 70 -2.91 -24.61 8.66
C TRP A 70 -3.09 -24.68 10.19
N ASP A 71 -2.85 -23.58 10.90
CA ASP A 71 -3.09 -23.51 12.34
C ASP A 71 -4.57 -23.74 12.67
N ALA A 72 -5.49 -23.15 11.89
CA ALA A 72 -6.94 -23.38 12.05
C ALA A 72 -7.35 -24.84 11.79
N ILE A 73 -6.65 -25.55 10.90
CA ILE A 73 -6.85 -26.99 10.69
C ILE A 73 -6.31 -27.79 11.89
N LEU A 74 -5.16 -27.42 12.43
CA LEU A 74 -4.60 -28.08 13.61
C LEU A 74 -5.46 -27.87 14.86
N ALA A 75 -6.22 -26.77 14.93
CA ALA A 75 -7.14 -26.47 16.02
C ALA A 75 -8.31 -27.48 16.18
N PHE A 76 -8.48 -28.42 15.24
CA PHE A 76 -9.41 -29.54 15.39
C PHE A 76 -8.81 -30.74 16.16
N ARG A 77 -7.50 -30.75 16.42
CA ARG A 77 -6.82 -31.85 17.11
C ARG A 77 -6.81 -31.61 18.62
N PHE A 78 -7.62 -32.37 19.33
CA PHE A 78 -7.67 -32.42 20.78
C PHE A 78 -6.94 -33.67 21.30
N PRO A 79 -6.58 -33.73 22.60
CA PRO A 79 -5.94 -34.90 23.21
C PRO A 79 -6.69 -36.22 22.99
N ASP A 80 -8.02 -36.16 22.89
CA ASP A 80 -8.90 -37.33 22.76
C ASP A 80 -9.27 -37.64 21.29
N GLY A 81 -8.71 -36.89 20.32
CA GLY A 81 -8.99 -37.06 18.89
C GLY A 81 -9.49 -35.78 18.21
N PHE A 82 -10.38 -35.94 17.22
CA PHE A 82 -11.02 -34.81 16.54
C PHE A 82 -12.08 -34.18 17.45
N GLY A 83 -12.08 -32.86 17.56
CA GLY A 83 -13.08 -32.12 18.33
C GLY A 83 -13.28 -30.72 17.78
N ILE A 84 -14.34 -30.06 18.25
CA ILE A 84 -14.64 -28.68 17.89
C ILE A 84 -14.84 -27.89 19.17
N GLY A 85 -13.92 -26.94 19.41
CA GLY A 85 -14.01 -25.99 20.51
C GLY A 85 -14.41 -24.59 20.04
N VAL A 86 -14.67 -23.71 21.01
CA VAL A 86 -14.82 -22.27 20.75
C VAL A 86 -13.55 -21.71 20.11
N GLY A 87 -12.36 -22.15 20.55
CA GLY A 87 -11.08 -21.76 19.96
C GLY A 87 -10.97 -22.13 18.48
N THR A 88 -11.45 -23.31 18.09
CA THR A 88 -11.50 -23.74 16.68
C THR A 88 -12.37 -22.79 15.85
N LEU A 89 -13.57 -22.45 16.34
CA LEU A 89 -14.47 -21.51 15.65
C LEU A 89 -13.85 -20.11 15.52
N VAL A 90 -13.25 -19.60 16.59
CA VAL A 90 -12.57 -18.31 16.59
C VAL A 90 -11.44 -18.30 15.55
N MET A 91 -10.58 -19.32 15.52
CA MET A 91 -9.50 -19.40 14.53
C MET A 91 -9.99 -19.45 13.08
N TRP A 92 -11.08 -20.18 12.81
CA TRP A 92 -11.67 -20.23 11.47
C TRP A 92 -12.29 -18.91 11.04
N ILE A 93 -13.05 -18.24 11.91
CA ILE A 93 -13.61 -16.92 11.61
C ILE A 93 -12.47 -15.92 11.36
N ASN A 94 -11.40 -15.97 12.15
CA ASN A 94 -10.25 -15.10 11.99
C ASN A 94 -9.59 -15.27 10.61
N VAL A 95 -9.25 -16.49 10.21
CA VAL A 95 -8.59 -16.73 8.92
C VAL A 95 -9.51 -16.42 7.74
N ILE A 96 -10.83 -16.65 7.86
CA ILE A 96 -11.80 -16.29 6.81
C ILE A 96 -11.88 -14.76 6.64
N LEU A 97 -11.92 -14.00 7.73
CA LEU A 97 -11.95 -12.53 7.68
C LEU A 97 -10.64 -11.96 7.10
N LEU A 98 -9.49 -12.49 7.53
CA LEU A 98 -8.18 -12.10 7.01
C LEU A 98 -8.00 -12.47 5.53
N ALA A 99 -8.48 -13.65 5.13
CA ALA A 99 -8.52 -14.05 3.72
C ALA A 99 -9.44 -13.13 2.92
N GLY A 100 -10.64 -12.82 3.43
CA GLY A 100 -11.56 -11.87 2.81
C GLY A 100 -10.95 -10.48 2.60
N TYR A 101 -10.21 -9.97 3.58
CA TYR A 101 -9.43 -8.73 3.44
C TYR A 101 -8.34 -8.85 2.36
N THR A 102 -7.61 -9.97 2.33
CA THR A 102 -6.54 -10.23 1.36
C THR A 102 -7.07 -10.37 -0.08
N PHE A 103 -8.21 -11.03 -0.28
CA PHE A 103 -8.81 -11.25 -1.61
C PHE A 103 -9.68 -10.08 -2.10
N SER A 104 -10.12 -9.19 -1.21
CA SER A 104 -10.85 -7.97 -1.60
C SER A 104 -9.94 -6.80 -2.00
N CYS A 105 -8.63 -6.92 -1.89
CA CYS A 105 -7.73 -5.79 -2.16
C CYS A 105 -7.60 -5.44 -3.66
N HIS A 106 -7.10 -4.23 -3.92
CA HIS A 106 -6.82 -3.77 -5.28
C HIS A 106 -5.70 -4.58 -5.96
N SER A 107 -4.76 -5.16 -5.19
CA SER A 107 -3.72 -6.03 -5.73
C SER A 107 -4.29 -7.33 -6.28
N CYS A 108 -5.26 -7.95 -5.60
CA CYS A 108 -5.94 -9.15 -6.09
C CYS A 108 -6.69 -8.85 -7.40
N ARG A 109 -7.40 -7.71 -7.46
CA ARG A 109 -8.06 -7.23 -8.69
C ARG A 109 -7.06 -7.07 -9.84
N HIS A 110 -5.89 -6.49 -9.55
CA HIS A 110 -4.82 -6.33 -10.52
C HIS A 110 -4.26 -7.68 -11.00
N VAL A 111 -4.05 -8.65 -10.10
CA VAL A 111 -3.58 -9.99 -10.49
C VAL A 111 -4.60 -10.68 -11.42
N CYS A 112 -5.90 -10.58 -11.12
CA CYS A 112 -6.96 -11.22 -11.91
C CYS A 112 -7.10 -10.62 -13.32
N GLY A 113 -7.04 -9.29 -13.48
CA GLY A 113 -7.38 -8.62 -14.75
C GLY A 113 -6.41 -7.57 -15.26
N GLY A 114 -5.35 -7.22 -14.53
CA GLY A 114 -4.46 -6.08 -14.84
C GLY A 114 -3.57 -6.25 -16.07
N HIS A 115 -3.44 -7.46 -16.61
CA HIS A 115 -2.69 -7.75 -17.85
C HIS A 115 -3.64 -8.20 -18.98
N VAL A 116 -4.86 -7.66 -19.02
CA VAL A 116 -5.85 -7.94 -20.07
C VAL A 116 -6.28 -6.62 -20.69
N ASP A 117 -5.86 -6.37 -21.92
CA ASP A 117 -6.28 -5.16 -22.66
C ASP A 117 -7.61 -5.36 -23.40
N ILE A 118 -8.01 -6.62 -23.62
CA ILE A 118 -9.24 -6.99 -24.35
C ILE A 118 -10.00 -8.08 -23.58
N PHE A 119 -11.01 -7.68 -22.82
CA PHE A 119 -11.79 -8.61 -21.97
C PHE A 119 -12.62 -9.63 -22.76
N SER A 120 -13.04 -9.31 -23.98
CA SER A 120 -13.79 -10.24 -24.83
C SER A 120 -13.01 -11.50 -25.22
N LYS A 121 -11.67 -11.42 -25.26
CA LYS A 121 -10.78 -12.56 -25.53
C LYS A 121 -10.42 -13.37 -24.28
N ALA A 122 -10.75 -12.87 -23.08
CA ALA A 122 -10.41 -13.50 -21.81
C ALA A 122 -11.61 -13.53 -20.83
N PRO A 123 -12.71 -14.22 -21.16
CA PRO A 123 -13.95 -14.18 -20.40
C PRO A 123 -13.78 -14.66 -18.95
N ARG A 124 -12.95 -15.69 -18.70
CA ARG A 124 -12.69 -16.20 -17.34
C ARG A 124 -12.00 -15.14 -16.45
N ARG A 125 -11.02 -14.42 -16.99
CA ARG A 125 -10.31 -13.36 -16.27
C ARG A 125 -11.22 -12.16 -16.05
N TYR A 126 -12.08 -11.83 -17.01
CA TYR A 126 -13.09 -10.80 -16.85
C TYR A 126 -14.07 -11.13 -15.72
N THR A 127 -14.60 -12.37 -15.66
CA THR A 127 -15.49 -12.80 -14.57
C THR A 127 -14.81 -12.70 -13.21
N LEU A 128 -13.57 -13.22 -13.08
CA LEU A 128 -12.81 -13.11 -11.84
C LEU A 128 -12.56 -11.65 -11.44
N TRP A 129 -12.13 -10.83 -12.38
CA TRP A 129 -11.92 -9.40 -12.15
C TRP A 129 -13.21 -8.70 -11.72
N HIS A 130 -14.36 -9.06 -12.31
CA HIS A 130 -15.66 -8.49 -11.96
C HIS A 130 -16.09 -8.89 -10.54
N VAL A 131 -15.94 -10.16 -10.16
CA VAL A 131 -16.21 -10.63 -8.79
C VAL A 131 -15.31 -9.93 -7.77
N VAL A 132 -14.01 -9.87 -8.04
CA VAL A 132 -13.05 -9.20 -7.14
C VAL A 132 -13.32 -7.69 -7.07
N SER A 133 -13.77 -7.06 -8.17
CA SER A 133 -14.17 -5.64 -8.17
C SER A 133 -15.32 -5.37 -7.21
N ARG A 134 -16.31 -6.27 -7.15
CA ARG A 134 -17.44 -6.17 -6.21
C ARG A 134 -17.00 -6.35 -4.76
N LEU A 135 -16.10 -7.31 -4.50
CA LEU A 135 -15.50 -7.49 -3.18
C LEU A 135 -14.66 -6.27 -2.77
N ASN A 136 -13.98 -5.64 -3.72
CA ASN A 136 -13.12 -4.48 -3.48
C ASN A 136 -13.89 -3.24 -3.03
N GLU A 137 -15.13 -3.04 -3.49
CA GLU A 137 -16.02 -1.99 -2.97
C GLU A 137 -16.22 -2.10 -1.45
N HIS A 138 -16.14 -3.33 -0.92
CA HIS A 138 -16.33 -3.64 0.50
C HIS A 138 -15.00 -3.82 1.24
N HIS A 139 -13.85 -3.62 0.59
CA HIS A 139 -12.52 -3.75 1.19
C HIS A 139 -12.35 -3.03 2.54
N PRO A 140 -12.81 -1.76 2.73
CA PRO A 140 -12.68 -1.11 4.04
C PRO A 140 -13.48 -1.83 5.14
N THR A 141 -14.63 -2.43 4.82
CA THR A 141 -15.41 -3.20 5.81
C THR A 141 -14.68 -4.48 6.22
N PHE A 142 -14.10 -5.22 5.28
CA PHE A 142 -13.25 -6.37 5.59
C PHE A 142 -12.01 -5.99 6.41
N ALA A 143 -11.46 -4.80 6.20
CA ALA A 143 -10.34 -4.29 6.98
C ALA A 143 -10.72 -4.12 8.46
N TRP A 144 -11.84 -3.44 8.74
CA TRP A 144 -12.30 -3.22 10.11
C TRP A 144 -12.73 -4.52 10.81
N LEU A 145 -13.47 -5.38 10.11
CA LEU A 145 -13.90 -6.66 10.66
C LEU A 145 -12.70 -7.56 11.00
N SER A 146 -11.74 -7.69 10.08
CA SER A 146 -10.57 -8.53 10.31
C SER A 146 -9.64 -7.94 11.38
N LEU A 147 -9.43 -6.61 11.42
CA LEU A 147 -8.60 -5.95 12.42
C LEU A 147 -9.14 -6.11 13.85
N VAL A 148 -10.45 -5.95 14.04
CA VAL A 148 -11.06 -6.16 15.36
C VAL A 148 -10.98 -7.64 15.74
N PHE A 149 -11.34 -8.52 14.81
CA PHE A 149 -11.43 -9.95 15.11
C PHE A 149 -10.07 -10.61 15.34
N VAL A 150 -9.01 -10.19 14.65
CA VAL A 150 -7.66 -10.69 14.92
C VAL A 150 -7.17 -10.28 16.31
N GLY A 151 -7.48 -9.06 16.76
CA GLY A 151 -7.17 -8.62 18.12
C GLY A 151 -7.94 -9.43 19.17
N LEU A 152 -9.22 -9.71 18.92
CA LEU A 152 -10.03 -10.59 19.78
C LEU A 152 -9.50 -12.03 19.80
N THR A 153 -9.07 -12.55 18.65
CA THR A 153 -8.50 -13.89 18.54
C THR A 153 -7.20 -14.02 19.31
N ASP A 154 -6.29 -13.04 19.18
CA ASP A 154 -5.04 -13.00 19.95
C ASP A 154 -5.31 -12.96 21.45
N LEU A 155 -6.22 -12.08 21.88
CA LEU A 155 -6.63 -11.99 23.29
C LEU A 155 -7.23 -13.31 23.79
N TYR A 156 -8.14 -13.93 23.03
CA TYR A 156 -8.77 -15.20 23.40
C TYR A 156 -7.74 -16.31 23.57
N ILE A 157 -6.89 -16.54 22.56
CA ILE A 157 -5.88 -17.59 22.58
C ILE A 157 -4.87 -17.34 23.71
N ARG A 158 -4.50 -16.09 23.96
CA ARG A 158 -3.63 -15.72 25.09
C ARG A 158 -4.27 -16.01 26.44
N LEU A 159 -5.55 -15.70 26.62
CA LEU A 159 -6.26 -15.99 27.88
C LEU A 159 -6.42 -17.50 28.11
N VAL A 160 -6.63 -18.27 27.04
CA VAL A 160 -6.65 -19.73 27.08
C VAL A 160 -5.27 -20.31 27.42
N SER A 161 -4.20 -19.80 26.80
CA SER A 161 -2.84 -20.28 27.06
C SER A 161 -2.33 -19.95 28.46
N MET A 162 -2.78 -18.84 29.05
CA MET A 162 -2.52 -18.48 30.46
C MET A 162 -3.39 -19.26 31.44
N GLY A 163 -4.36 -20.07 30.97
CA GLY A 163 -5.29 -20.82 31.82
C GLY A 163 -6.32 -19.96 32.55
N VAL A 164 -6.46 -18.67 32.18
CA VAL A 164 -7.46 -17.75 32.74
C VAL A 164 -8.86 -18.16 32.27
N ILE A 165 -8.98 -18.56 31.01
CA ILE A 165 -10.21 -19.07 30.41
C ILE A 165 -9.97 -20.51 29.94
N ARG A 166 -10.96 -21.38 30.09
CA ARG A 166 -10.92 -22.74 29.55
C ARG A 166 -11.59 -22.76 28.19
N ASP A 167 -10.96 -23.41 27.22
CA ASP A 167 -11.60 -23.62 25.92
C ASP A 167 -12.81 -24.54 26.08
N LEU A 168 -13.98 -24.02 25.72
CA LEU A 168 -15.25 -24.75 25.81
C LEU A 168 -15.36 -25.69 24.61
N ARG A 169 -15.42 -26.99 24.88
CA ARG A 169 -15.69 -28.00 23.84
C ARG A 169 -17.18 -28.03 23.53
N ILE A 170 -17.48 -27.99 22.23
CA ILE A 170 -18.84 -28.10 21.69
C ILE A 170 -19.07 -29.52 21.17
N LEU A 171 -18.05 -30.12 20.55
CA LEU A 171 -18.03 -31.49 20.04
C LEU A 171 -16.72 -32.19 20.45
#